data_AF-A0A950DB27-F1
#
_entry.id   AF-A0A950DB27-F1
#
_cell.length_a   1.000
_cell.length_b   1.000
_cell.length_c   1.000
_cell.angle_alpha   90.00
_cell.angle_beta   90.00
_cell.angle_gamma   90.00
#
_symmetry.space_group_name_H-M   'P 1'
#
loop_
_entity.id
_entity.type
_entity.pdbx_description
1 polymer ?
#
loop_
_entity_poly.entity_id
_entity_poly.type
_entity_poly.pdbx_seq_one_letter_code
_entity_poly.pdbx_strand_id
1 'polypeptide(L)'
;MRMICGLVFLAAGWFVLTPSYGDVSEATCKAAQKYSVAHRGLSLLVIQDGHVLYEGYSGGDDRDRVASIFSGTKGFWCLAAIAAQQDGILDLDEPVKNTITEWADEPDKKNITIRNLLSFTAGIEPVFALHGRRIPDRNRYSIALRAVEPPGESFMYGPSELQIFSEVLRR
;
A
#
# COMPACT_ATOMS: atom_id res chain seq x y z
N MET A 1 37.63 47.62 45.75
CA MET A 1 36.21 47.68 45.36
C MET A 1 36.11 47.58 43.84
N ARG A 2 35.90 46.38 43.31
CA ARG A 2 35.50 46.13 41.92
C ARG A 2 34.58 44.91 41.92
N MET A 3 33.33 45.15 41.55
CA MET A 3 32.27 44.17 41.38
C MET A 3 32.65 43.16 40.30
N ILE A 4 32.48 41.87 40.56
CA ILE A 4 32.42 40.85 39.52
C ILE A 4 30.93 40.58 39.28
N CYS A 5 30.51 40.95 38.08
CA CYS A 5 29.18 40.76 37.50
C CYS A 5 28.95 39.26 37.27
N GLY A 6 27.79 38.76 37.68
CA GLY A 6 27.40 37.37 37.50
C GLY A 6 27.08 37.03 36.04
N LEU A 7 27.40 35.80 35.65
CA LEU A 7 26.77 35.15 34.50
C LEU A 7 25.96 33.96 35.04
N VAL A 8 24.64 34.06 34.95
CA VAL A 8 23.73 32.94 35.11
C VAL A 8 23.55 32.31 33.74
N PHE A 9 24.07 31.10 33.55
CA PHE A 9 23.70 30.26 32.41
C PHE A 9 22.37 29.57 32.74
N LEU A 10 21.28 30.06 32.16
CA LEU A 10 20.01 29.33 32.08
C LEU A 10 20.14 28.30 30.96
N ALA A 11 20.46 27.06 31.30
CA ALA A 11 20.29 25.93 30.40
C ALA A 11 18.78 25.67 30.26
N ALA A 12 18.17 26.23 29.23
CA ALA A 12 16.83 25.83 28.80
C ALA A 12 16.91 24.42 28.24
N GLY A 13 16.68 23.42 29.08
CA GLY A 13 16.51 22.03 28.64
C GLY A 13 15.27 21.93 27.78
N TRP A 14 15.44 21.79 26.48
CA TRP A 14 14.37 21.28 25.62
C TRP A 14 14.15 19.81 25.96
N PHE A 15 13.14 19.54 26.78
CA PHE A 15 12.54 18.22 26.84
C PHE A 15 11.90 17.94 25.48
N VAL A 16 12.61 17.19 24.63
CA VAL A 16 11.95 16.48 23.55
C VAL A 16 11.13 15.41 24.24
N LEU A 17 9.81 15.65 24.36
CA LEU A 17 8.86 14.60 24.68
C LEU A 17 8.88 13.63 23.51
N THR A 18 9.78 12.62 23.57
CA THR A 18 9.60 11.42 22.76
C THR A 18 8.21 10.90 23.08
N PRO A 19 7.34 10.70 22.08
CA PRO A 19 6.08 10.01 22.30
C PRO A 19 6.44 8.71 23.00
N SER A 20 5.96 8.54 24.24
CA SER A 20 5.92 7.22 24.86
C SER A 20 4.90 6.44 24.06
N TYR A 21 5.31 5.87 22.91
CA TYR A 21 4.64 4.71 22.37
C TYR A 21 4.52 3.75 23.55
N GLY A 22 3.29 3.43 23.98
CA GLY A 22 3.10 2.60 25.17
C GLY A 22 4.00 1.36 25.06
N ASP A 23 4.72 1.04 26.14
CA ASP A 23 5.71 -0.04 26.11
C ASP A 23 5.09 -1.30 25.51
N VAL A 24 5.67 -1.78 24.41
CA VAL A 24 5.32 -3.06 23.82
C VAL A 24 5.87 -4.15 24.74
N SER A 25 5.10 -4.45 25.77
CA SER A 25 5.39 -5.46 26.77
C SER A 25 4.73 -6.80 26.41
N GLU A 26 5.23 -7.88 27.02
CA GLU A 26 4.60 -9.20 26.92
C GLU A 26 3.12 -9.15 27.36
N ALA A 27 2.80 -8.36 28.40
CA ALA A 27 1.44 -8.21 28.90
C ALA A 27 0.51 -7.55 27.87
N THR A 28 0.96 -6.47 27.21
CA THR A 28 0.19 -5.80 26.16
C THR A 28 0.02 -6.68 24.92
N CYS A 29 1.04 -7.44 24.54
CA CYS A 29 0.95 -8.39 23.42
C CYS A 29 -0.04 -9.53 23.72
N LYS A 30 -0.02 -10.09 24.94
CA LYS A 30 -1.00 -11.09 25.39
C LYS A 30 -2.43 -10.53 25.41
N ALA A 31 -2.62 -9.28 25.83
CA ALA A 31 -3.92 -8.62 25.76
C ALA A 31 -4.42 -8.46 24.32
N ALA A 32 -3.54 -8.04 23.41
CA ALA A 32 -3.83 -7.95 21.97
C ALA A 32 -4.17 -9.33 21.35
N GLN A 33 -3.44 -10.39 21.73
CA GLN A 33 -3.77 -11.75 21.29
C GLN A 33 -5.15 -12.16 21.78
N LYS A 34 -5.47 -11.94 23.06
CA LYS A 34 -6.79 -12.27 23.61
C LYS A 34 -7.90 -11.54 22.85
N TYR A 35 -7.68 -10.26 22.53
CA TYR A 35 -8.60 -9.48 21.69
C TYR A 35 -8.74 -10.09 20.29
N SER A 36 -7.62 -10.41 19.62
CA SER A 36 -7.61 -11.03 18.29
C SER A 36 -8.41 -12.33 18.27
N VAL A 37 -8.15 -13.24 19.21
CA VAL A 37 -8.86 -14.52 19.36
C VAL A 37 -10.37 -14.28 19.59
N ALA A 38 -10.73 -13.36 20.48
CA ALA A 38 -12.13 -13.05 20.77
C ALA A 38 -12.90 -12.51 19.54
N HIS A 39 -12.20 -11.93 18.56
CA HIS A 39 -12.77 -11.41 17.32
C HIS A 39 -12.51 -12.33 16.11
N ARG A 40 -12.11 -13.59 16.35
CA ARG A 40 -11.83 -14.59 15.29
C ARG A 40 -10.66 -14.19 14.37
N GLY A 41 -9.68 -13.46 14.88
CA GLY A 41 -8.43 -13.20 14.18
C GLY A 41 -7.63 -14.49 14.00
N LEU A 42 -6.91 -14.62 12.88
CA LEU A 42 -6.15 -15.82 12.52
C LEU A 42 -4.79 -15.87 13.22
N SER A 43 -4.07 -14.75 13.24
CA SER A 43 -2.75 -14.61 13.83
C SER A 43 -2.49 -13.17 14.29
N LEU A 44 -1.54 -13.01 15.21
CA LEU A 44 -0.96 -11.73 15.62
C LEU A 44 0.56 -11.84 15.62
N LEU A 45 1.22 -10.95 14.90
CA LEU A 45 2.68 -10.83 14.86
C LEU A 45 3.06 -9.39 15.21
N VAL A 46 3.92 -9.23 16.22
CA VAL A 46 4.44 -7.93 16.66
C VAL A 46 5.94 -7.92 16.49
N ILE A 47 6.43 -7.01 15.65
CA ILE A 47 7.85 -6.83 15.35
C ILE A 47 8.25 -5.40 15.71
N GLN A 48 9.36 -5.25 16.42
CA GLN A 48 9.97 -3.95 16.71
C GLN A 48 11.48 -4.05 16.54
N ASP A 49 12.08 -3.07 15.87
CA ASP A 49 13.52 -3.01 15.61
C ASP A 49 14.09 -4.31 15.00
N GLY A 50 13.31 -4.95 14.12
CA GLY A 50 13.66 -6.21 13.46
C GLY A 50 13.49 -7.47 14.33
N HIS A 51 13.07 -7.34 15.58
CA HIS A 51 12.87 -8.45 16.52
C HIS A 51 11.39 -8.80 16.67
N VAL A 52 11.07 -10.09 16.62
CA VAL A 52 9.74 -10.59 16.95
C VAL A 52 9.56 -10.50 18.46
N LEU A 53 8.69 -9.59 18.91
CA LEU A 53 8.35 -9.43 20.32
C LEU A 53 7.21 -10.35 20.75
N TYR A 54 6.32 -10.71 19.81
CA TYR A 54 5.22 -11.63 20.04
C TYR A 54 4.74 -12.26 18.75
N GLU A 55 4.37 -13.53 18.82
CA GLU A 55 3.70 -14.25 17.76
C GLU A 55 2.69 -15.23 18.34
N GLY A 56 1.45 -15.19 17.83
CA GLY A 56 0.37 -16.06 18.28
C GLY A 56 -0.59 -16.39 17.15
N TYR A 57 -1.18 -17.58 17.21
CA TYR A 57 -2.14 -18.11 16.24
C TYR A 57 -3.42 -18.54 16.95
N SER A 58 -4.53 -18.58 16.22
CA SER A 58 -5.85 -18.97 16.72
C SER A 58 -6.29 -20.30 16.13
N GLY A 59 -7.24 -20.98 16.79
CA GLY A 59 -7.97 -22.10 16.17
C GLY A 59 -7.15 -23.35 15.81
N GLY A 60 -5.94 -23.50 16.37
CA GLY A 60 -5.03 -24.60 16.04
C GLY A 60 -4.20 -24.37 14.77
N ASP A 61 -4.26 -23.18 14.19
CA ASP A 61 -3.38 -22.76 13.10
C ASP A 61 -1.93 -22.56 13.58
N ASP A 62 -0.99 -22.47 12.63
CA ASP A 62 0.43 -22.24 12.86
C ASP A 62 1.03 -21.23 11.87
N ARG A 63 2.36 -21.06 11.93
CA ARG A 63 3.13 -20.16 11.05
C ARG A 63 2.96 -20.47 9.57
N ASP A 64 2.80 -21.75 9.22
CA ASP A 64 2.91 -22.25 7.86
C ASP A 64 1.55 -22.30 7.15
N ARG A 65 0.48 -21.90 7.85
CA ARG A 65 -0.86 -21.75 7.28
C ARG A 65 -0.88 -20.76 6.11
N VAL A 66 -1.15 -21.28 4.91
CA VAL A 66 -1.39 -20.47 3.72
C VAL A 66 -2.77 -19.79 3.80
N ALA A 67 -2.81 -18.49 3.53
CA ALA A 67 -4.04 -17.71 3.50
C ALA A 67 -4.09 -16.78 2.28
N SER A 68 -5.29 -16.56 1.74
CA SER A 68 -5.52 -15.47 0.80
C SER A 68 -5.36 -14.13 1.53
N ILE A 69 -4.39 -13.33 1.13
CA ILE A 69 -4.20 -11.97 1.65
C ILE A 69 -5.11 -10.94 0.97
N PHE A 70 -5.86 -11.36 -0.05
CA PHE A 70 -6.78 -10.53 -0.83
C PHE A 70 -6.14 -9.19 -1.25
N SER A 71 -6.67 -8.06 -0.79
CA SER A 71 -6.12 -6.75 -1.12
C SER A 71 -4.71 -6.50 -0.57
N GLY A 72 -4.22 -7.32 0.35
CA GLY A 72 -2.79 -7.34 0.72
C GLY A 72 -1.86 -7.55 -0.48
N THR A 73 -2.33 -8.20 -1.56
CA THR A 73 -1.57 -8.35 -2.81
C THR A 73 -1.25 -7.02 -3.49
N LYS A 74 -2.05 -5.96 -3.29
CA LYS A 74 -1.88 -4.67 -3.97
C LYS A 74 -0.53 -4.02 -3.66
N GLY A 75 -0.03 -4.16 -2.42
CA GLY A 75 1.27 -3.63 -2.04
C GLY A 75 2.42 -4.23 -2.87
N PHE A 76 2.31 -5.50 -3.28
CA PHE A 76 3.32 -6.15 -4.11
C PHE A 76 3.35 -5.60 -5.54
N TRP A 77 2.23 -5.12 -6.08
CA TRP A 77 2.23 -4.45 -7.38
C TRP A 77 3.00 -3.13 -7.34
N CYS A 78 2.91 -2.36 -6.26
CA CYS A 78 3.73 -1.16 -6.08
C CYS A 78 5.22 -1.49 -6.00
N LEU A 79 5.58 -2.56 -5.28
CA LEU A 79 6.98 -3.02 -5.21
C LEU A 79 7.50 -3.47 -6.58
N ALA A 80 6.68 -4.24 -7.34
CA ALA A 80 7.03 -4.65 -8.70
C ALA A 80 7.20 -3.45 -9.64
N ALA A 81 6.36 -2.43 -9.53
CA ALA A 81 6.48 -1.20 -10.31
C ALA A 81 7.77 -0.43 -10.02
N ILE A 82 8.13 -0.30 -8.73
CA ILE A 82 9.37 0.38 -8.32
C ILE A 82 10.59 -0.39 -8.82
N ALA A 83 10.58 -1.72 -8.71
CA ALA A 83 11.66 -2.55 -9.24
C ALA A 83 11.79 -2.40 -10.77
N ALA A 84 10.67 -2.47 -11.50
CA ALA A 84 10.66 -2.27 -12.95
C ALA A 84 11.18 -0.87 -13.35
N GLN A 85 10.85 0.17 -12.59
CA GLN A 85 11.40 1.51 -12.82
C GLN A 85 12.91 1.57 -12.56
N GLN A 86 13.40 0.93 -11.49
CA GLN A 86 14.83 0.86 -11.18
C GLN A 86 15.61 0.13 -12.28
N ASP A 87 15.00 -0.88 -12.89
CA ASP A 87 15.56 -1.63 -14.01
C ASP A 87 15.42 -0.90 -15.37
N GLY A 88 14.77 0.27 -15.41
CA GLY A 88 14.54 1.05 -16.63
C GLY A 88 13.51 0.44 -17.59
N ILE A 89 12.66 -0.46 -17.12
CA ILE A 89 11.61 -1.12 -17.91
C ILE A 89 10.42 -0.17 -18.14
N LEU A 90 10.12 0.69 -17.17
CA LEU A 90 9.04 1.68 -17.23
C LEU A 90 9.41 2.94 -16.44
N ASP A 91 8.66 4.01 -16.63
CA ASP A 91 8.65 5.18 -15.72
C ASP A 91 7.26 5.33 -15.12
N LEU A 92 7.16 5.52 -13.80
CA LEU A 92 5.86 5.68 -13.13
C LEU A 92 5.04 6.85 -13.69
N ASP A 93 5.68 7.89 -14.20
CA ASP A 93 5.03 9.07 -14.74
C ASP A 93 4.81 9.00 -16.26
N GLU A 94 5.20 7.89 -16.92
CA GLU A 94 4.91 7.73 -18.34
C GLU A 94 3.43 7.44 -18.61
N PRO A 95 2.89 7.91 -19.74
CA PRO A 95 1.54 7.56 -20.15
C PRO A 95 1.37 6.07 -20.40
N VAL A 96 0.31 5.46 -19.84
CA VAL A 96 -0.04 4.05 -20.03
C VAL A 96 -0.19 3.68 -21.51
N LYS A 97 -0.61 4.65 -22.35
CA LYS A 97 -0.74 4.47 -23.79
C LYS A 97 0.55 4.11 -24.52
N ASN A 98 1.72 4.34 -23.91
CA ASN A 98 3.00 3.94 -24.48
C ASN A 98 3.08 2.41 -24.65
N THR A 99 2.47 1.68 -23.72
CA THR A 99 2.39 0.21 -23.71
C THR A 99 1.02 -0.31 -24.17
N ILE A 100 -0.05 0.35 -23.73
CA ILE A 100 -1.43 0.05 -24.12
C ILE A 100 -1.82 0.98 -25.27
N THR A 101 -1.29 0.70 -26.45
CA THR A 101 -1.45 1.55 -27.65
C THR A 101 -2.92 1.76 -28.05
N GLU A 102 -3.83 0.89 -27.62
CA GLU A 102 -5.27 1.04 -27.77
C GLU A 102 -5.81 2.36 -27.18
N TRP A 103 -5.07 2.99 -26.26
CA TRP A 103 -5.47 4.23 -25.60
C TRP A 103 -4.87 5.49 -26.26
N ALA A 104 -4.09 5.37 -27.35
CA ALA A 104 -3.42 6.51 -27.97
C ALA A 104 -4.40 7.59 -28.45
N ASP A 105 -5.53 7.16 -29.02
CA ASP A 105 -6.57 8.02 -29.58
C ASP A 105 -7.79 8.22 -28.65
N GLU A 106 -7.75 7.65 -27.44
CA GLU A 106 -8.80 7.76 -26.44
C GLU A 106 -8.61 9.04 -25.61
N PRO A 107 -9.41 10.11 -25.81
CA PRO A 107 -9.16 11.42 -25.20
C PRO A 107 -9.14 11.37 -23.67
N ASP A 108 -9.98 10.51 -23.08
CA ASP A 108 -10.14 10.36 -21.63
C ASP A 108 -9.07 9.44 -21.00
N LYS A 109 -8.28 8.72 -21.81
CA LYS A 109 -7.31 7.73 -21.34
C LYS A 109 -5.87 8.03 -21.73
N LYS A 110 -5.64 8.80 -22.80
CA LYS A 110 -4.32 9.06 -23.39
C LYS A 110 -3.32 9.75 -22.45
N ASN A 111 -3.79 10.32 -21.34
CA ASN A 111 -2.98 11.02 -20.34
C ASN A 111 -2.92 10.28 -18.99
N ILE A 112 -3.55 9.11 -18.85
CA ILE A 112 -3.43 8.29 -17.65
C ILE A 112 -1.98 7.79 -17.55
N THR A 113 -1.34 8.00 -16.40
CA THR A 113 0.02 7.50 -16.12
C THR A 113 0.00 6.18 -15.35
N ILE A 114 1.12 5.47 -15.33
CA ILE A 114 1.29 4.26 -14.51
C ILE A 114 1.06 4.58 -13.02
N ARG A 115 1.52 5.74 -12.55
CA ARG A 115 1.30 6.23 -11.19
C ARG A 115 -0.18 6.32 -10.88
N ASN A 116 -0.99 6.85 -11.80
CA ASN A 116 -2.44 6.93 -11.59
C ASN A 116 -3.07 5.55 -11.36
N LEU A 117 -2.68 4.53 -12.13
CA LEU A 117 -3.19 3.15 -11.95
C LEU A 117 -2.82 2.59 -10.57
N LEU A 118 -1.59 2.83 -10.12
CA LEU A 118 -1.07 2.32 -8.84
C LEU A 118 -1.64 3.07 -7.64
N SER A 119 -2.01 4.34 -7.81
CA SER A 119 -2.65 5.16 -6.77
C SER A 119 -4.18 5.08 -6.77
N PHE A 120 -4.80 4.31 -7.68
CA PHE A 120 -6.26 4.25 -7.86
C PHE A 120 -6.87 5.61 -8.20
N THR A 121 -6.19 6.39 -9.02
CA THR A 121 -6.64 7.72 -9.46
C THR A 121 -6.68 7.84 -10.97
N ALA A 122 -6.75 6.73 -11.72
CA ALA A 122 -6.87 6.78 -13.17
C ALA A 122 -8.30 7.12 -13.62
N GLY A 123 -9.28 7.04 -12.72
CA GLY A 123 -10.68 7.31 -13.02
C GLY A 123 -11.36 6.20 -13.81
N ILE A 124 -10.78 4.99 -13.82
CA ILE A 124 -11.35 3.84 -14.52
C ILE A 124 -12.46 3.23 -13.66
N GLU A 125 -13.57 2.84 -14.28
CA GLU A 125 -14.66 2.15 -13.58
C GLU A 125 -14.14 0.92 -12.76
N PRO A 126 -14.43 0.84 -11.44
CA PRO A 126 -13.83 -0.19 -10.57
C PRO A 126 -14.12 -1.65 -10.91
N VAL A 127 -15.28 -1.97 -11.47
CA VAL A 127 -15.78 -3.31 -11.84
C VAL A 127 -15.32 -4.46 -10.92
N PHE A 128 -15.92 -4.56 -9.73
CA PHE A 128 -15.61 -5.63 -8.74
C PHE A 128 -15.81 -7.07 -9.25
N ALA A 129 -16.57 -7.28 -10.33
CA ALA A 129 -16.71 -8.58 -10.97
C ALA A 129 -15.34 -9.19 -11.42
N LEU A 130 -14.31 -8.36 -11.61
CA LEU A 130 -12.93 -8.78 -11.92
C LEU A 130 -12.25 -9.56 -10.78
N HIS A 131 -12.76 -9.51 -9.55
CA HIS A 131 -12.28 -10.39 -8.47
C HIS A 131 -12.61 -11.86 -8.74
N GLY A 132 -13.68 -12.12 -9.49
CA GLY A 132 -14.13 -13.46 -9.84
C GLY A 132 -13.38 -14.05 -11.04
N ARG A 133 -13.63 -15.35 -11.28
CA ARG A 133 -13.08 -16.09 -12.44
C ARG A 133 -14.03 -16.14 -13.64
N ARG A 134 -15.13 -15.39 -13.61
CA ARG A 134 -16.16 -15.41 -14.67
C ARG A 134 -15.71 -14.69 -15.94
N ILE A 135 -14.83 -13.69 -15.79
CA ILE A 135 -14.22 -12.97 -16.90
C ILE A 135 -12.95 -13.74 -17.26
N PRO A 136 -12.87 -14.39 -18.44
CA PRO A 136 -11.73 -15.26 -18.78
C PRO A 136 -10.42 -14.48 -18.91
N ASP A 137 -10.47 -13.36 -19.65
CA ASP A 137 -9.34 -12.44 -19.82
C ASP A 137 -9.62 -11.12 -19.13
N ARG A 138 -9.21 -11.04 -17.87
CA ARG A 138 -9.42 -9.87 -17.01
C ARG A 138 -8.57 -8.68 -17.44
N ASN A 139 -7.32 -8.91 -17.88
CA ASN A 139 -6.44 -7.88 -18.42
C ASN A 139 -7.12 -7.19 -19.61
N ARG A 140 -7.47 -7.96 -20.64
CA ARG A 140 -8.11 -7.43 -21.84
C ARG A 140 -9.44 -6.76 -21.54
N TYR A 141 -10.26 -7.34 -20.66
CA TYR A 141 -11.51 -6.72 -20.23
C TYR A 141 -11.25 -5.36 -19.58
N SER A 142 -10.24 -5.26 -18.70
CA SER A 142 -9.93 -4.02 -17.98
C SER A 142 -9.43 -2.88 -18.87
N ILE A 143 -8.73 -3.17 -19.96
CA ILE A 143 -8.29 -2.18 -20.96
C ILE A 143 -9.48 -1.48 -21.64
N ALA A 144 -10.56 -2.23 -21.87
CA ALA A 144 -11.76 -1.75 -22.57
C ALA A 144 -12.71 -0.94 -21.66
N LEU A 145 -12.46 -0.91 -20.36
CA LEU A 145 -13.29 -0.20 -19.39
C LEU A 145 -13.30 1.30 -19.62
N ARG A 146 -14.38 1.96 -19.22
CA ARG A 146 -14.54 3.40 -19.38
C ARG A 146 -13.73 4.16 -18.33
N ALA A 147 -13.11 5.27 -18.76
CA ALA A 147 -12.76 6.34 -17.83
C ALA A 147 -14.06 7.11 -17.50
N VAL A 148 -14.37 7.22 -16.22
CA VAL A 148 -15.57 7.88 -15.70
C VAL A 148 -15.26 9.16 -14.93
N GLU A 149 -13.99 9.36 -14.57
CA GLU A 149 -13.45 10.58 -13.96
C GLU A 149 -12.12 10.93 -14.64
N PRO A 150 -11.70 12.20 -14.67
CA PRO A 150 -10.37 12.56 -15.16
C PRO A 150 -9.25 11.99 -14.26
N PRO A 151 -8.08 11.65 -14.84
CA PRO A 151 -6.96 11.13 -14.07
C PRO A 151 -6.45 12.16 -13.04
N GLY A 152 -6.27 11.70 -11.81
CA GLY A 152 -5.76 12.48 -10.69
C GLY A 152 -6.82 13.21 -9.87
N GLU A 153 -8.08 13.28 -10.32
CA GLU A 153 -9.14 14.05 -9.66
C GLU A 153 -9.80 13.31 -8.49
N SER A 154 -9.82 11.98 -8.50
CA SER A 154 -10.53 11.19 -7.49
C SER A 154 -9.90 9.83 -7.25
N PHE A 155 -9.95 9.38 -6.00
CA PHE A 155 -9.55 8.02 -5.62
C PHE A 155 -10.73 7.05 -5.84
N MET A 156 -10.53 6.06 -6.71
CA MET A 156 -11.53 5.07 -7.10
C MET A 156 -11.01 3.65 -6.84
N TYR A 157 -11.32 3.12 -5.66
CA TYR A 157 -10.89 1.78 -5.28
C TYR A 157 -11.60 0.68 -6.08
N GLY A 158 -10.83 -0.18 -6.73
CA GLY A 158 -11.34 -1.32 -7.50
C GLY A 158 -10.25 -2.25 -8.01
N PRO A 159 -10.59 -3.42 -8.55
CA PRO A 159 -9.64 -4.29 -9.25
C PRO A 159 -9.15 -3.75 -10.60
N SER A 160 -9.92 -2.91 -11.30
CA SER A 160 -9.66 -2.55 -12.70
C SER A 160 -8.28 -1.96 -12.94
N GLU A 161 -7.87 -0.97 -12.15
CA GLU A 161 -6.63 -0.23 -12.40
C GLU A 161 -5.38 -1.11 -12.25
N LEU A 162 -5.35 -2.00 -11.25
CA LEU A 162 -4.26 -2.96 -11.11
C LEU A 162 -4.32 -4.10 -12.14
N GLN A 163 -5.50 -4.41 -12.68
CA GLN A 163 -5.63 -5.36 -13.77
C GLN A 163 -5.07 -4.76 -15.08
N ILE A 164 -5.25 -3.45 -15.29
CA ILE A 164 -4.59 -2.71 -16.39
C ILE A 164 -3.09 -2.65 -16.16
N PHE A 165 -2.62 -2.36 -14.94
CA PHE A 165 -1.19 -2.37 -14.64
C PHE A 165 -0.55 -3.76 -14.85
N SER A 166 -1.27 -4.83 -14.50
CA SER A 166 -0.89 -6.21 -14.80
C SER A 166 -0.72 -6.44 -16.30
N GLU A 167 -1.50 -5.79 -17.16
CA GLU A 167 -1.29 -5.83 -18.60
C GLU A 167 -0.08 -5.01 -19.05
N VAL A 168 0.13 -3.82 -18.47
CA VAL A 168 1.31 -2.98 -18.75
C VAL A 168 2.59 -3.77 -18.51
N LEU A 169 2.74 -4.41 -17.35
CA LEU A 169 3.92 -5.23 -17.05
C LEU A 169 4.06 -6.50 -17.90
N ARG A 170 2.98 -6.95 -18.56
CA ARG A 170 2.98 -8.16 -19.39
C ARG A 170 3.50 -7.90 -20.82
N ARG A 171 3.40 -6.66 -21.30
CA ARG A 171 3.77 -6.26 -22.67
C ARG A 171 5.17 -5.68 -22.69
#